data_AF-A0A559L5G6-F1
#
_entry.id   AF-A0A559L5G6-F1
#
_cell.length_a   1.000
_cell.length_b   1.000
_cell.length_c   1.000
_cell.angle_alpha   90.00
_cell.angle_beta   90.00
_cell.angle_gamma   90.00
#
_symmetry.space_group_name_H-M   'P 1'
#
loop_
_entity.id
_entity.type
_entity.pdbx_description
1 polymer ?
#
loop_
_entity_poly.entity_id
_entity_poly.type
_entity_poly.pdbx_seq_one_letter_code
_entity_poly.pdbx_strand_id
1 'polypeptide(L)'
;MITVRTGSGTETHEDNATWRGHNRQSSKTDSAPEPKTKQAKTSDARPSTPDGQKPTLTKKELEFDFDHSQIRDPRATPGRVKHPRYEERELSEEFLSKFHIPKHRNKHTDPLYSFYDLHRCHRKGPDGSPTYDSAGFQLDYEKAAKWMKPVAYNKKSMVNGMERHLKRVEEETKKIYDSFFVDGKGPEGEEGSTQVMHQIKDQVSKDLGVPWHQIDPKQLKKLGDQGFAKVDADKWWHRPNQVERDRFMKMLGGASPRKDFYP
;
A
#
# COMPACT_ATOMS: atom_id res chain seq x y z
N MET A 1 -5.03 8.86 54.11
CA MET A 1 -5.63 7.66 54.73
C MET A 1 -5.60 6.54 53.73
N ILE A 2 -4.89 5.47 54.08
CA ILE A 2 -4.64 4.27 53.27
C ILE A 2 -5.79 3.31 53.51
N THR A 3 -6.34 2.70 52.45
CA THR A 3 -6.65 1.26 52.49
C THR A 3 -6.41 0.65 51.11
N VAL A 4 -5.35 -0.14 51.05
CA VAL A 4 -5.00 -1.09 50.00
C VAL A 4 -5.87 -2.34 50.17
N ARG A 5 -6.36 -2.92 49.07
CA ARG A 5 -6.71 -4.34 49.01
C ARG A 5 -6.04 -4.97 47.80
N THR A 6 -4.94 -5.64 48.10
CA THR A 6 -4.27 -6.67 47.31
C THR A 6 -5.13 -7.93 47.26
N GLY A 7 -5.15 -8.58 46.11
CA GLY A 7 -5.73 -9.91 45.91
C GLY A 7 -5.12 -10.56 44.68
N SER A 8 -4.03 -11.29 44.91
CA SER A 8 -3.34 -12.18 43.99
C SER A 8 -4.22 -13.38 43.61
N GLY A 9 -4.20 -13.78 42.34
CA GLY A 9 -4.79 -15.02 41.86
C GLY A 9 -4.20 -15.37 40.50
N THR A 10 -3.17 -16.20 40.53
CA THR A 10 -2.55 -16.88 39.39
C THR A 10 -3.52 -17.89 38.79
N GLU A 11 -3.72 -17.89 37.48
CA GLU A 11 -4.06 -19.10 36.74
C GLU A 11 -3.55 -19.00 35.29
N THR A 12 -2.41 -19.64 35.10
CA THR A 12 -1.84 -20.08 33.83
C THR A 12 -2.73 -21.14 33.21
N HIS A 13 -3.18 -20.94 31.97
CA HIS A 13 -3.61 -22.05 31.11
C HIS A 13 -2.72 -22.06 29.86
N GLU A 14 -1.67 -22.87 29.94
CA GLU A 14 -0.86 -23.29 28.81
C GLU A 14 -1.59 -24.46 28.11
N ASP A 15 -2.10 -24.23 26.90
CA ASP A 15 -2.53 -25.34 26.03
C ASP A 15 -1.41 -25.68 25.04
N ASN A 16 -0.50 -26.53 25.52
CA ASN A 16 0.50 -27.23 24.73
C ASN A 16 -0.15 -28.43 24.01
N ALA A 17 -0.67 -28.21 22.80
CA ALA A 17 -1.11 -29.31 21.93
C ALA A 17 0.08 -29.87 21.13
N THR A 18 0.64 -30.93 21.71
CA THR A 18 1.72 -31.77 21.19
C THR A 18 1.31 -32.45 19.88
N TRP A 19 2.04 -32.20 18.78
CA TRP A 19 1.90 -32.95 17.54
C TRP A 19 2.54 -34.33 17.70
N ARG A 20 1.72 -35.34 18.01
CA ARG A 20 2.13 -36.76 17.92
C ARG A 20 2.08 -37.19 16.45
N GLY A 21 3.22 -37.69 15.99
CA GLY A 21 3.36 -38.31 14.68
C GLY A 21 2.50 -39.56 14.55
N HIS A 22 1.89 -39.72 13.38
CA HIS A 22 1.44 -41.01 12.88
C HIS A 22 2.17 -41.33 11.58
N ASN A 23 3.13 -42.24 11.73
CA ASN A 23 3.70 -43.06 10.69
C ASN A 23 2.67 -44.13 10.32
N ARG A 24 2.23 -44.20 9.05
CA ARG A 24 1.69 -45.45 8.48
C ARG A 24 1.67 -45.45 6.95
N GLN A 25 2.59 -46.27 6.43
CA GLN A 25 2.46 -47.25 5.34
C GLN A 25 2.13 -46.77 3.93
N SER A 26 3.21 -46.76 3.14
CA SER A 26 3.27 -47.04 1.71
C SER A 26 2.51 -48.33 1.36
N SER A 27 1.65 -48.26 0.35
CA SER A 27 1.24 -49.40 -0.47
C SER A 27 1.32 -48.96 -1.93
N LYS A 28 2.27 -49.56 -2.65
CA LYS A 28 2.39 -49.48 -4.11
C LYS A 28 1.25 -50.30 -4.73
N THR A 29 0.57 -49.72 -5.71
CA THR A 29 -0.01 -50.50 -6.80
C THR A 29 0.08 -49.67 -8.08
N ASP A 30 0.98 -50.10 -8.95
CA ASP A 30 1.07 -49.67 -10.34
C ASP A 30 -0.18 -50.10 -11.10
N SER A 31 -0.74 -49.20 -11.90
CA SER A 31 -1.29 -49.48 -13.24
C SER A 31 -1.76 -48.17 -13.88
N ALA A 32 -0.97 -47.69 -14.85
CA ALA A 32 -1.39 -46.70 -15.82
C ALA A 32 -2.33 -47.35 -16.87
N PRO A 33 -3.24 -46.57 -17.45
CA PRO A 33 -3.13 -46.34 -18.90
C PRO A 33 -3.35 -44.88 -19.30
N GLU A 34 -2.54 -44.42 -20.28
CA GLU A 34 -2.68 -43.12 -20.98
C GLU A 34 -3.84 -43.13 -22.02
N PRO A 35 -4.01 -42.10 -22.86
CA PRO A 35 -4.66 -40.82 -22.53
C PRO A 35 -5.93 -40.63 -23.40
N LYS A 36 -6.98 -40.00 -22.87
CA LYS A 36 -8.13 -39.58 -23.68
C LYS A 36 -8.26 -38.06 -23.68
N THR A 37 -7.82 -37.48 -24.79
CA THR A 37 -8.08 -36.12 -25.26
C THR A 37 -9.58 -35.80 -25.15
N LYS A 38 -9.95 -34.85 -24.28
CA LYS A 38 -11.27 -34.21 -24.31
C LYS A 38 -11.11 -32.70 -24.21
N GLN A 39 -11.34 -32.11 -25.38
CA GLN A 39 -11.77 -30.76 -25.70
C GLN A 39 -12.01 -29.79 -24.53
N ALA A 40 -11.33 -28.66 -24.62
CA ALA A 40 -11.64 -27.45 -23.89
C ALA A 40 -13.12 -27.05 -24.10
N LYS A 41 -13.90 -27.10 -23.03
CA LYS A 41 -15.09 -26.27 -22.88
C LYS A 41 -14.71 -25.12 -21.94
N THR A 42 -14.39 -23.97 -22.52
CA THR A 42 -14.50 -22.68 -21.86
C THR A 42 -15.97 -22.45 -21.55
N SER A 43 -16.40 -22.85 -20.36
CA SER A 43 -17.63 -22.36 -19.75
C SER A 43 -17.23 -21.27 -18.75
N ASP A 44 -17.30 -20.02 -19.17
CA ASP A 44 -17.47 -18.89 -18.24
C ASP A 44 -18.87 -18.98 -17.63
N ALA A 45 -19.03 -19.95 -16.72
CA ALA A 45 -20.21 -20.05 -15.87
C ALA A 45 -20.03 -19.06 -14.73
N ARG A 46 -20.49 -17.82 -14.94
CA ARG A 46 -20.77 -16.90 -13.82
C ARG A 46 -21.81 -17.60 -12.94
N PRO A 47 -21.56 -17.80 -11.63
CA PRO A 47 -22.59 -18.34 -10.76
C PRO A 47 -23.79 -17.39 -10.78
N SER A 48 -24.92 -17.85 -11.30
CA SER A 48 -26.20 -17.19 -11.16
C SER A 48 -26.57 -17.24 -9.67
N THR A 49 -26.41 -16.11 -8.98
CA THR A 49 -26.95 -15.95 -7.63
C THR A 49 -28.47 -16.10 -7.69
N PRO A 50 -29.09 -16.89 -6.79
CA PRO A 50 -30.54 -17.02 -6.70
C PRO A 50 -31.18 -15.63 -6.53
N ASP A 51 -32.31 -15.41 -7.21
CA ASP A 51 -33.07 -14.16 -7.14
C ASP A 51 -33.32 -13.75 -5.68
N GLY A 52 -32.82 -12.57 -5.29
CA GLY A 52 -33.00 -11.97 -3.96
C GLY A 52 -31.80 -12.00 -3.01
N GLN A 53 -30.71 -12.71 -3.33
CA GLN A 53 -29.47 -12.64 -2.53
C GLN A 53 -28.52 -11.55 -3.05
N LYS A 54 -28.09 -10.66 -2.14
CA LYS A 54 -27.06 -9.65 -2.44
C LYS A 54 -25.79 -10.35 -2.94
N PRO A 55 -25.14 -9.83 -4.00
CA PRO A 55 -23.87 -10.38 -4.47
C PRO A 55 -22.82 -10.36 -3.37
N THR A 56 -21.95 -11.37 -3.31
CA THR A 56 -20.88 -11.44 -2.32
C THR A 56 -19.76 -10.47 -2.69
N LEU A 57 -19.36 -9.61 -1.75
CA LEU A 57 -18.28 -8.65 -1.97
C LEU A 57 -16.96 -9.37 -2.26
N THR A 58 -16.39 -9.10 -3.43
CA THR A 58 -15.08 -9.62 -3.84
C THR A 58 -14.05 -8.52 -3.96
N LYS A 59 -12.76 -8.89 -4.02
CA LYS A 59 -11.67 -7.92 -4.26
C LYS A 59 -11.85 -7.11 -5.53
N LYS A 60 -12.41 -7.72 -6.58
CA LYS A 60 -12.59 -7.07 -7.88
C LYS A 60 -13.61 -5.94 -7.81
N GLU A 61 -14.62 -6.05 -6.94
CA GLU A 61 -15.63 -4.99 -6.74
C GLU A 61 -15.09 -3.83 -5.90
N LEU A 62 -13.95 -4.02 -5.23
CA LEU A 62 -13.23 -2.96 -4.54
C LEU A 62 -12.28 -2.20 -5.46
N GLU A 63 -11.95 -2.74 -6.63
CA GLU A 63 -11.03 -2.12 -7.58
C GLU A 63 -11.70 -0.93 -8.29
N PHE A 64 -10.95 0.15 -8.47
CA PHE A 64 -11.40 1.34 -9.19
C PHE A 64 -10.23 2.01 -9.92
N ASP A 65 -10.56 2.92 -10.84
CA ASP A 65 -9.60 3.77 -11.53
C ASP A 65 -9.86 5.25 -11.22
N PHE A 66 -8.79 6.02 -11.15
CA PHE A 66 -8.90 7.48 -11.07
C PHE A 66 -9.27 8.02 -12.46
N ASP A 67 -10.02 9.12 -12.50
CA ASP A 67 -10.25 9.82 -13.76
C ASP A 67 -8.99 10.59 -14.16
N HIS A 68 -8.19 10.00 -15.04
CA HIS A 68 -6.94 10.57 -15.51
C HIS A 68 -7.13 11.86 -16.33
N SER A 69 -8.33 12.14 -16.86
CA SER A 69 -8.62 13.40 -17.55
C SER A 69 -8.70 14.59 -16.58
N GLN A 70 -8.95 14.32 -15.29
CA GLN A 70 -8.97 15.32 -14.23
C GLN A 70 -7.61 15.45 -13.52
N ILE A 71 -6.58 14.71 -13.92
CA ILE A 71 -5.25 14.79 -13.30
C ILE A 71 -4.36 15.67 -14.16
N ARG A 72 -3.64 16.63 -13.55
CA ARG A 72 -2.72 17.55 -14.26
C ARG A 72 -1.81 16.82 -15.23
N ASP A 73 -1.20 15.75 -14.77
CA ASP A 73 -0.36 14.88 -15.58
C ASP A 73 -1.06 13.52 -15.73
N PRO A 74 -1.69 13.25 -16.87
CA PRO A 74 -2.50 12.04 -17.07
C PRO A 74 -1.65 10.78 -17.25
N ARG A 75 -0.31 10.87 -17.32
CA ARG A 75 0.56 9.70 -17.49
C ARG A 75 0.39 8.71 -16.34
N ALA A 76 0.60 7.44 -16.64
CA ALA A 76 0.54 6.37 -15.64
C ALA A 76 1.54 6.62 -14.50
N THR A 77 1.19 6.18 -13.29
CA THR A 77 2.06 6.34 -12.11
C THR A 77 3.13 5.24 -12.11
N PRO A 78 4.43 5.59 -12.22
CA PRO A 78 5.47 4.58 -12.25
C PRO A 78 5.48 3.70 -10.99
N GLY A 79 5.67 2.39 -11.18
CA GLY A 79 5.67 1.38 -10.11
C GLY A 79 4.30 0.89 -9.65
N ARG A 80 3.19 1.52 -10.09
CA ARG A 80 1.84 0.99 -9.85
C ARG A 80 1.53 -0.11 -10.88
N VAL A 81 1.22 -1.31 -10.38
CA VAL A 81 0.99 -2.51 -11.22
C VAL A 81 -0.46 -2.98 -11.17
N LYS A 82 -1.17 -2.71 -10.06
CA LYS A 82 -2.57 -3.10 -9.87
C LYS A 82 -3.47 -1.88 -9.76
N HIS A 83 -4.75 -2.07 -10.04
CA HIS A 83 -5.77 -1.05 -9.77
C HIS A 83 -5.81 -0.76 -8.27
N PRO A 84 -5.97 0.52 -7.88
CA PRO A 84 -6.34 0.89 -6.52
C PRO A 84 -7.58 0.14 -6.05
N ARG A 85 -7.64 -0.14 -4.74
CA ARG A 85 -8.79 -0.79 -4.11
C ARG A 85 -9.31 0.02 -2.96
N TYR A 86 -10.62 0.08 -2.79
CA TYR A 86 -11.23 0.66 -1.60
C TYR A 86 -10.88 -0.13 -0.33
N GLU A 87 -10.62 0.61 0.74
CA GLU A 87 -10.53 0.13 2.11
C GLU A 87 -11.83 0.44 2.86
N GLU A 88 -12.08 -0.22 3.99
CA GLU A 88 -13.29 -0.06 4.79
C GLU A 88 -13.66 1.41 5.05
N ARG A 89 -12.66 2.25 5.37
CA ARG A 89 -12.85 3.66 5.72
C ARG A 89 -13.26 4.55 4.54
N GLU A 90 -13.11 4.05 3.32
CA GLU A 90 -13.40 4.79 2.08
C GLU A 90 -14.79 4.43 1.53
N LEU A 91 -15.44 3.41 2.09
CA LEU A 91 -16.73 2.92 1.62
C LEU A 91 -17.88 3.52 2.43
N SER A 92 -18.91 3.97 1.72
CA SER A 92 -20.15 4.38 2.35
C SER A 92 -20.97 3.18 2.82
N GLU A 93 -21.82 3.39 3.83
CA GLU A 93 -22.79 2.39 4.26
C GLU A 93 -23.72 1.97 3.11
N GLU A 94 -24.09 2.93 2.24
CA GLU A 94 -24.88 2.65 1.04
C GLU A 94 -24.17 1.68 0.09
N PHE A 95 -22.86 1.84 -0.12
CA PHE A 95 -22.09 0.91 -0.94
C PHE A 95 -22.08 -0.49 -0.32
N LEU A 96 -21.72 -0.59 0.96
CA LEU A 96 -21.64 -1.85 1.68
C LEU A 96 -23.00 -2.56 1.73
N SER A 97 -24.10 -1.79 1.84
CA SER A 97 -25.46 -2.33 1.86
C SER A 97 -25.84 -3.08 0.58
N LYS A 98 -25.16 -2.87 -0.54
CA LYS A 98 -25.44 -3.56 -1.82
C LYS A 98 -24.90 -4.98 -1.85
N PHE A 99 -23.97 -5.32 -0.95
CA PHE A 99 -23.26 -6.60 -0.97
C PHE A 99 -23.51 -7.44 0.28
N HIS A 100 -23.34 -8.75 0.14
CA HIS A 100 -23.08 -9.63 1.26
C HIS A 100 -21.58 -9.60 1.59
N ILE A 101 -21.22 -9.19 2.81
CA ILE A 101 -19.82 -9.14 3.25
C ILE A 101 -19.47 -10.48 3.93
N PRO A 102 -18.49 -11.25 3.39
CA PRO A 102 -18.08 -12.51 4.00
C PRO A 102 -17.61 -12.34 5.45
N LYS A 103 -18.03 -13.24 6.33
CA LYS A 103 -17.51 -13.28 7.71
C LYS A 103 -16.11 -13.89 7.72
N HIS A 104 -15.10 -13.04 7.88
CA HIS A 104 -13.72 -13.47 8.04
C HIS A 104 -13.44 -13.91 9.49
N ARG A 105 -12.86 -15.11 9.69
CA ARG A 105 -12.45 -15.59 11.03
C ARG A 105 -11.39 -14.69 11.70
N ASN A 106 -10.61 -13.98 10.89
CA ASN A 106 -9.56 -13.09 11.33
C ASN A 106 -9.56 -11.84 10.44
N LYS A 107 -9.56 -10.64 11.03
CA LYS A 107 -9.50 -9.36 10.31
C LYS A 107 -8.34 -9.27 9.33
N HIS A 108 -7.22 -9.94 9.60
CA HIS A 108 -6.04 -9.99 8.72
C HIS A 108 -6.26 -10.81 7.43
N THR A 109 -7.42 -11.45 7.28
CA THR A 109 -7.85 -12.13 6.05
C THR A 109 -8.94 -11.38 5.30
N ASP A 110 -9.43 -10.28 5.85
CA ASP A 110 -10.45 -9.43 5.26
C ASP A 110 -9.81 -8.41 4.30
N PRO A 111 -10.16 -8.42 3.00
CA PRO A 111 -9.65 -7.46 2.03
C PRO A 111 -9.97 -5.99 2.30
N LEU A 112 -10.96 -5.70 3.16
CA LEU A 112 -11.33 -4.35 3.59
C LEU A 112 -10.43 -3.78 4.69
N TYR A 113 -9.69 -4.65 5.40
CA TYR A 113 -8.79 -4.23 6.47
C TYR A 113 -7.59 -3.45 5.91
N SER A 114 -7.32 -2.24 6.43
CA SER A 114 -6.25 -1.36 5.93
C SER A 114 -4.86 -2.01 5.86
N PHE A 115 -4.53 -2.96 6.75
CA PHE A 115 -3.23 -3.65 6.73
C PHE A 115 -3.30 -5.06 6.15
N TYR A 116 -4.41 -5.40 5.48
CA TYR A 116 -4.63 -6.70 4.85
C TYR A 116 -3.44 -7.17 4.02
N ASP A 117 -2.93 -6.31 3.12
CA ASP A 117 -1.86 -6.68 2.20
C ASP A 117 -0.51 -6.87 2.91
N LEU A 118 -0.25 -6.18 4.03
CA LEU A 118 0.93 -6.40 4.85
C LEU A 118 0.91 -7.79 5.51
N HIS A 119 -0.21 -8.18 6.12
CA HIS A 119 -0.35 -9.51 6.72
C HIS A 119 -0.31 -10.61 5.67
N ARG A 120 -0.87 -10.37 4.49
CA ARG A 120 -0.81 -11.29 3.37
C ARG A 120 0.63 -11.45 2.86
N CYS A 121 1.37 -10.35 2.69
CA CYS A 121 2.77 -10.37 2.28
C CYS A 121 3.62 -11.16 3.28
N HIS A 122 3.50 -10.86 4.58
CA HIS A 122 4.23 -11.57 5.62
C HIS A 122 3.92 -13.09 5.66
N ARG A 123 2.63 -13.47 5.54
CA ARG A 123 2.22 -14.88 5.54
C ARG A 123 2.78 -15.69 4.37
N LYS A 124 2.94 -15.06 3.20
CA LYS A 124 3.51 -15.73 2.03
C LYS A 124 4.99 -16.05 2.17
N GLY A 125 5.72 -15.37 3.06
CA GLY A 125 7.16 -15.57 3.24
C GLY A 125 8.01 -14.85 2.17
N PRO A 126 9.35 -14.90 2.31
CA PRO A 126 10.29 -14.22 1.42
C PRO A 126 10.25 -14.75 -0.01
N ASP A 127 10.07 -16.06 -0.17
CA ASP A 127 9.97 -16.74 -1.48
C ASP A 127 8.54 -16.78 -2.03
N GLY A 128 7.63 -16.05 -1.38
CA GLY A 128 6.23 -15.96 -1.77
C GLY A 128 6.01 -15.15 -3.04
N SER A 129 4.88 -15.40 -3.71
CA SER A 129 4.49 -14.56 -4.85
C SER A 129 4.33 -13.08 -4.45
N PRO A 130 4.62 -12.12 -5.35
CA PRO A 130 4.48 -10.69 -5.09
C PRO A 130 3.13 -10.32 -4.47
N THR A 131 3.16 -9.34 -3.56
CA THR A 131 1.97 -8.77 -2.94
C THR A 131 1.96 -7.28 -3.20
N TYR A 132 0.77 -6.73 -3.44
CA TYR A 132 0.57 -5.34 -3.79
C TYR A 132 -0.34 -4.70 -2.75
N ASP A 133 -0.08 -3.46 -2.38
CA ASP A 133 -0.91 -2.70 -1.45
C ASP A 133 -2.24 -2.25 -2.07
N SER A 134 -3.09 -1.59 -1.28
CA SER A 134 -4.38 -1.06 -1.73
C SER A 134 -4.25 0.06 -2.77
N ALA A 135 -3.06 0.64 -2.94
CA ALA A 135 -2.77 1.64 -3.98
C ALA A 135 -2.16 1.02 -5.25
N GLY A 136 -1.92 -0.30 -5.24
CA GLY A 136 -1.46 -1.08 -6.38
C GLY A 136 0.05 -1.19 -6.55
N PHE A 137 0.85 -0.81 -5.53
CA PHE A 137 2.30 -0.90 -5.55
C PHE A 137 2.80 -2.17 -4.89
N GLN A 138 3.88 -2.75 -5.42
CA GLN A 138 4.48 -3.95 -4.84
C GLN A 138 5.07 -3.66 -3.47
N LEU A 139 4.77 -4.52 -2.50
CA LEU A 139 5.35 -4.52 -1.16
C LEU A 139 6.71 -5.22 -1.16
N ASP A 140 7.59 -4.72 -0.30
CA ASP A 140 8.84 -5.36 0.06
C ASP A 140 8.63 -6.30 1.25
N TYR A 141 9.05 -7.57 1.12
CA TYR A 141 8.86 -8.55 2.17
C TYR A 141 9.62 -8.19 3.45
N GLU A 142 10.87 -7.73 3.35
CA GLU A 142 11.69 -7.40 4.52
C GLU A 142 11.10 -6.21 5.28
N LYS A 143 10.63 -5.19 4.54
CA LYS A 143 9.93 -4.05 5.15
C LYS A 143 8.61 -4.47 5.80
N ALA A 144 7.83 -5.34 5.15
CA ALA A 144 6.60 -5.88 5.72
C ALA A 144 6.87 -6.73 6.98
N ALA A 145 7.89 -7.59 6.95
CA ALA A 145 8.29 -8.42 8.08
C ALA A 145 8.82 -7.58 9.25
N LYS A 146 9.57 -6.50 8.96
CA LYS A 146 9.99 -5.53 9.97
C LYS A 146 8.79 -4.82 10.61
N TRP A 147 7.79 -4.45 9.82
CA TRP A 147 6.56 -3.82 10.31
C TRP A 147 5.76 -4.73 11.26
N MET A 148 5.79 -6.05 11.03
CA MET A 148 5.12 -7.03 11.91
C MET A 148 5.78 -7.20 13.28
N LYS A 149 7.00 -6.69 13.47
CA LYS A 149 7.71 -6.81 14.75
C LYS A 149 7.23 -5.70 15.68
N PRO A 150 6.62 -6.04 16.84
CA PRO A 150 6.24 -5.03 17.82
C PRO A 150 7.49 -4.30 18.31
N VAL A 151 7.42 -2.97 18.37
CA VAL A 151 8.46 -2.14 18.96
C VAL A 151 7.91 -1.55 20.24
N ALA A 152 8.63 -1.70 21.35
CA ALA A 152 8.24 -1.12 22.62
C ALA A 152 8.11 0.41 22.48
N TYR A 153 7.00 0.95 22.99
CA TYR A 153 6.76 2.39 22.93
C TYR A 153 7.80 3.13 23.77
N ASN A 154 8.48 4.10 23.16
CA ASN A 154 9.39 5.00 23.85
C ASN A 154 9.16 6.44 23.39
N LYS A 155 8.54 7.25 24.25
CA LYS A 155 8.18 8.64 23.96
C LYS A 155 9.39 9.48 23.55
N LYS A 156 10.53 9.35 24.23
CA LYS A 156 11.75 10.13 23.93
C LYS A 156 12.31 9.76 22.56
N SER A 157 12.38 8.46 22.25
CA SER A 157 12.81 7.99 20.93
C SER A 157 11.87 8.48 19.81
N MET A 158 10.56 8.48 20.06
CA MET A 158 9.56 8.98 19.12
C MET A 158 9.73 10.48 18.84
N VAL A 159 9.85 11.31 19.89
CA VAL A 159 10.04 12.76 19.76
C VAL A 159 11.35 13.08 19.02
N ASN A 160 12.46 12.47 19.42
CA ASN A 160 13.74 12.67 18.74
C ASN A 160 13.69 12.16 17.28
N GLY A 161 12.93 11.10 17.02
CA GLY A 161 12.68 10.60 15.66
C GLY A 161 11.93 11.60 14.81
N MET A 162 10.87 12.21 15.35
CA MET A 162 10.08 13.24 14.69
C MET A 162 10.92 14.48 14.39
N GLU A 163 11.70 14.98 15.36
CA GLU A 163 12.55 16.16 15.15
C GLU A 163 13.57 15.94 14.02
N ARG A 164 14.24 14.77 14.01
CA ARG A 164 15.17 14.41 12.92
C ARG A 164 14.45 14.29 11.58
N HIS A 165 13.22 13.78 11.57
CA HIS A 165 12.44 13.67 10.35
C HIS A 165 12.06 15.06 9.81
N LEU A 166 11.60 15.98 10.65
CA LEU A 166 11.27 17.34 10.26
C LEU A 166 12.47 18.09 9.68
N LYS A 167 13.64 18.03 10.35
CA LYS A 167 14.89 18.63 9.83
C LYS A 167 15.26 18.07 8.46
N ARG A 168 15.15 16.75 8.29
CA ARG A 168 15.41 16.11 6.99
C ARG A 168 14.42 16.58 5.92
N VAL A 169 13.13 16.65 6.23
CA VAL A 169 12.10 17.11 5.28
C VAL A 169 12.34 18.55 4.87
N GLU A 170 12.74 19.42 5.80
CA GLU A 170 13.10 20.81 5.50
C GLU A 170 14.32 20.90 4.57
N GLU A 171 15.40 20.18 4.88
CA GLU A 171 16.60 20.12 4.05
C GLU A 171 16.33 19.54 2.64
N GLU A 172 15.52 18.47 2.56
CA GLU A 172 15.13 17.86 1.29
C GLU A 172 14.26 18.82 0.47
N THR A 173 13.28 19.47 1.10
CA THR A 173 12.40 20.46 0.45
C THR A 173 13.22 21.57 -0.20
N LYS A 174 14.18 22.14 0.53
CA LYS A 174 15.06 23.17 0.00
C LYS A 174 15.84 22.70 -1.23
N LYS A 175 16.49 21.54 -1.15
CA LYS A 175 17.26 20.97 -2.27
C LYS A 175 16.40 20.67 -3.50
N ILE A 176 15.16 20.22 -3.25
CA ILE A 176 14.18 19.93 -4.31
C ILE A 176 13.76 21.22 -5.00
N TYR A 177 13.42 22.27 -4.25
CA TYR A 177 13.07 23.57 -4.83
C TYR A 177 14.25 24.19 -5.58
N ASP A 178 15.45 24.18 -5.00
CA ASP A 178 16.68 24.65 -5.64
C ASP A 178 16.94 23.95 -6.98
N SER A 179 16.54 22.68 -7.12
CA SER A 179 16.74 21.89 -8.34
C SER A 179 15.63 22.07 -9.37
N PHE A 180 14.39 22.29 -8.92
CA PHE A 180 13.20 22.25 -9.77
C PHE A 180 12.70 23.64 -10.22
N PHE A 181 12.79 24.64 -9.34
CA PHE A 181 12.31 26.00 -9.61
C PHE A 181 13.46 26.97 -9.91
N VAL A 182 13.21 27.96 -10.78
CA VAL A 182 14.21 28.94 -11.22
C VAL A 182 14.86 29.67 -10.05
N ASP A 183 14.05 30.15 -9.10
CA ASP A 183 14.51 30.95 -7.96
C ASP A 183 14.80 30.12 -6.70
N GLY A 184 14.71 28.78 -6.79
CA GLY A 184 14.87 27.88 -5.65
C GLY A 184 13.80 28.04 -4.56
N LYS A 185 12.72 28.77 -4.85
CA LYS A 185 11.59 29.02 -3.95
C LYS A 185 10.34 28.33 -4.49
N GLY A 186 9.48 27.91 -3.57
CA GLY A 186 8.16 27.41 -3.91
C GLY A 186 7.21 28.55 -4.28
N PRO A 187 5.97 28.22 -4.68
CA PRO A 187 4.95 29.19 -5.03
C PRO A 187 4.58 30.08 -3.83
N GLU A 188 4.23 31.33 -4.10
CA GLU A 188 3.87 32.32 -3.06
C GLU A 188 2.69 31.84 -2.20
N GLY A 189 2.86 31.87 -0.87
CA GLY A 189 1.85 31.45 0.09
C GLY A 189 1.67 29.93 0.24
N GLU A 190 2.47 29.14 -0.47
CA GLU A 190 2.53 27.67 -0.38
C GLU A 190 3.98 27.21 -0.11
N GLU A 191 4.79 28.06 0.52
CA GLU A 191 6.16 27.76 0.87
C GLU A 191 6.22 26.57 1.84
N GLY A 192 7.00 25.55 1.51
CA GLY A 192 7.08 24.31 2.29
C GLY A 192 5.82 23.45 2.26
N SER A 193 4.83 23.77 1.41
CA SER A 193 3.61 22.97 1.25
C SER A 193 3.93 21.54 0.81
N THR A 194 3.45 20.56 1.57
CA THR A 194 3.60 19.13 1.23
C THR A 194 2.92 18.80 -0.10
N GLN A 195 1.88 19.54 -0.49
CA GLN A 195 1.19 19.36 -1.76
C GLN A 195 2.06 19.73 -2.95
N VAL A 196 2.78 20.86 -2.86
CA VAL A 196 3.76 21.27 -3.88
C VAL A 196 4.81 20.18 -4.04
N MET A 197 5.35 19.68 -2.92
CA MET A 197 6.34 18.60 -2.93
C MET A 197 5.81 17.32 -3.57
N HIS A 198 4.57 16.92 -3.28
CA HIS A 198 3.97 15.73 -3.88
C HIS A 198 3.79 15.86 -5.39
N GLN A 199 3.42 17.05 -5.87
CA GLN A 199 3.27 17.33 -7.30
C GLN A 199 4.62 17.36 -8.02
N ILE A 200 5.67 17.97 -7.45
CA ILE A 200 7.03 17.93 -8.01
C ILE A 200 7.48 16.47 -8.14
N LYS A 201 7.34 15.69 -7.06
CA LYS A 201 7.73 14.28 -7.07
C LYS A 201 6.94 13.48 -8.09
N ASP A 202 5.66 13.77 -8.31
CA ASP A 202 4.84 13.05 -9.31
C ASP A 202 5.28 13.35 -10.74
N GLN A 203 5.56 14.62 -11.06
CA GLN A 203 6.06 14.99 -12.37
C GLN A 203 7.43 14.33 -12.64
N VAL A 204 8.38 14.48 -11.72
CA VAL A 204 9.72 13.90 -11.86
C VAL A 204 9.62 12.37 -11.94
N SER A 205 8.77 11.77 -11.12
CA SER A 205 8.53 10.32 -11.14
C SER A 205 8.23 9.85 -12.56
N LYS A 206 7.28 10.52 -13.22
CA LYS A 206 6.86 10.20 -14.58
C LYS A 206 7.92 10.52 -15.63
N ASP A 207 8.67 11.61 -15.47
CA ASP A 207 9.75 11.99 -16.37
C ASP A 207 10.91 10.99 -16.34
N LEU A 208 11.22 10.45 -15.16
CA LEU A 208 12.32 9.49 -14.96
C LEU A 208 11.89 8.02 -15.01
N GLY A 209 10.59 7.73 -15.01
CA GLY A 209 10.07 6.36 -14.85
C GLY A 209 10.40 5.72 -13.49
N VAL A 210 10.63 6.54 -12.46
CA VAL A 210 11.00 6.09 -11.10
C VAL A 210 9.77 6.22 -10.19
N PRO A 211 9.43 5.24 -9.34
CA PRO A 211 8.26 5.34 -8.47
C PRO A 211 8.26 6.57 -7.58
N TRP A 212 7.09 7.20 -7.43
CA TRP A 212 6.91 8.46 -6.73
C TRP A 212 7.51 8.49 -5.31
N HIS A 213 7.39 7.40 -4.54
CA HIS A 213 7.90 7.31 -3.17
C HIS A 213 9.43 7.25 -3.07
N GLN A 214 10.12 7.03 -4.19
CA GLN A 214 11.58 7.01 -4.30
C GLN A 214 12.16 8.33 -4.83
N ILE A 215 11.32 9.32 -5.17
CA ILE A 215 11.82 10.60 -5.64
C ILE A 215 12.38 11.40 -4.46
N ASP A 216 13.67 11.67 -4.54
CA ASP A 216 14.47 12.42 -3.58
C ASP A 216 15.30 13.50 -4.32
N PRO A 217 16.10 14.32 -3.62
CA PRO A 217 16.93 15.33 -4.27
C PRO A 217 17.93 14.79 -5.30
N LYS A 218 18.40 13.53 -5.18
CA LYS A 218 19.35 12.95 -6.14
C LYS A 218 18.67 12.72 -7.49
N GLN A 219 17.40 12.34 -7.47
CA GLN A 219 16.63 12.04 -8.67
C GLN A 219 16.34 13.34 -9.42
N LEU A 220 16.11 14.43 -8.69
CA LEU A 220 15.97 15.76 -9.29
C LEU A 220 17.26 16.27 -9.91
N LYS A 221 18.41 16.00 -9.28
CA LYS A 221 19.70 16.28 -9.89
C LYS A 221 19.86 15.52 -11.21
N LYS A 222 19.55 14.22 -11.24
CA LYS A 222 19.58 13.40 -12.47
C LYS A 222 18.66 13.96 -13.56
N LEU A 223 17.48 14.44 -13.18
CA LEU A 223 16.55 15.10 -14.11
C LEU A 223 17.16 16.38 -14.70
N GLY A 224 17.82 17.20 -13.87
CA GLY A 224 18.59 18.37 -14.32
C GLY A 224 19.72 18.01 -15.28
N ASP A 225 20.48 16.95 -14.98
CA ASP A 225 21.55 16.44 -15.85
C ASP A 225 21.03 15.92 -17.20
N GLN A 226 19.75 15.53 -17.28
CA GLN A 226 19.04 15.17 -18.52
C GLN A 226 18.49 16.39 -19.29
N GLY A 227 18.81 17.61 -18.85
CA GLY A 227 18.45 18.84 -19.54
C GLY A 227 17.10 19.42 -19.13
N PHE A 228 16.55 19.03 -17.97
CA PHE A 228 15.33 19.64 -17.46
C PHE A 228 15.50 21.14 -17.23
N ALA A 229 14.65 21.92 -17.91
CA ALA A 229 14.57 23.35 -17.69
C ALA A 229 13.75 23.62 -16.43
N LYS A 230 14.38 24.27 -15.45
CA LYS A 230 13.69 24.72 -14.23
C LYS A 230 12.49 25.59 -14.59
N VAL A 231 11.44 25.49 -13.79
CA VAL A 231 10.17 26.17 -14.04
C VAL A 231 9.97 27.34 -13.07
N ASP A 232 9.16 28.30 -13.49
CA ASP A 232 8.67 29.37 -12.63
C ASP A 232 7.59 28.79 -11.68
N ALA A 233 7.76 29.00 -10.38
CA ALA A 233 6.95 28.31 -9.37
C ALA A 233 5.48 28.73 -9.44
N ASP A 234 5.20 30.03 -9.54
CA ASP A 234 3.84 30.57 -9.53
C ASP A 234 3.09 30.26 -10.83
N LYS A 235 3.79 30.23 -11.97
CA LYS A 235 3.19 29.81 -13.25
C LYS A 235 2.93 28.31 -13.32
N TRP A 236 3.81 27.51 -12.72
CA TRP A 236 3.67 26.05 -12.72
C TRP A 236 2.60 25.58 -11.72
N TRP A 237 2.46 26.29 -10.60
CA TRP A 237 1.58 25.89 -9.51
C TRP A 237 0.11 26.20 -9.77
N HIS A 238 -0.72 25.25 -9.38
CA HIS A 238 -2.14 25.44 -9.14
C HIS A 238 -2.58 24.44 -8.08
N ARG A 239 -3.60 24.83 -7.31
CA ARG A 239 -4.13 23.99 -6.24
C ARG A 239 -4.71 22.69 -6.84
N PRO A 240 -4.39 21.51 -6.28
CA PRO A 240 -4.94 20.25 -6.78
C PRO A 240 -6.46 20.17 -6.63
N ASN A 241 -7.13 19.55 -7.60
CA ASN A 241 -8.56 19.28 -7.51
C ASN A 241 -8.85 18.04 -6.62
N GLN A 242 -10.13 17.66 -6.48
CA GLN A 242 -10.51 16.55 -5.60
C GLN A 242 -9.90 15.21 -6.05
N VAL A 243 -9.94 14.90 -7.35
CA VAL A 243 -9.41 13.64 -7.89
C VAL A 243 -7.91 13.53 -7.65
N GLU A 244 -7.17 14.62 -7.84
CA GLU A 244 -5.74 14.66 -7.54
C GLU A 244 -5.46 14.46 -6.04
N ARG A 245 -6.22 15.13 -5.17
CA ARG A 245 -6.10 14.95 -3.72
C ARG A 245 -6.35 13.52 -3.29
N ASP A 246 -7.43 12.92 -3.77
CA ASP A 246 -7.78 11.52 -3.45
C ASP A 246 -6.71 10.55 -3.96
N ARG A 247 -6.18 10.80 -5.17
CA ARG A 247 -5.06 10.04 -5.72
C ARG A 247 -3.82 10.13 -4.84
N PHE A 248 -3.44 11.33 -4.39
CA PHE A 248 -2.26 11.49 -3.53
C PHE A 248 -2.47 10.84 -2.17
N MET A 249 -3.65 10.99 -1.55
CA MET A 249 -3.96 10.32 -0.29
C MET A 249 -3.85 8.79 -0.43
N LYS A 250 -4.34 8.24 -1.55
CA LYS A 250 -4.18 6.81 -1.85
C LYS A 250 -2.72 6.42 -2.04
N MET A 251 -1.93 7.24 -2.76
CA MET A 251 -0.49 6.98 -2.94
C MET A 251 0.32 7.15 -1.65
N LEU A 252 -0.08 8.00 -0.72
CA LEU A 252 0.60 8.19 0.56
C LEU A 252 0.38 6.98 1.50
N GLY A 253 -0.84 6.45 1.50
CA GLY A 253 -1.21 5.27 2.29
C GLY A 253 -0.30 4.08 1.99
N GLY A 254 0.39 3.55 3.02
CA GLY A 254 1.21 2.35 2.87
C GLY A 254 2.49 2.53 2.04
N ALA A 255 2.98 3.75 1.84
CA ALA A 255 4.19 3.99 1.02
C ALA A 255 5.48 3.41 1.61
N SER A 256 5.64 3.42 2.94
CA SER A 256 6.88 2.96 3.60
C SER A 256 7.26 1.49 3.37
N PRO A 257 6.33 0.51 3.35
CA PRO A 257 6.63 -0.89 3.06
C PRO A 257 6.76 -1.21 1.57
N ARG A 258 6.64 -0.24 0.64
CA ARG A 258 6.77 -0.50 -0.80
C ARG A 258 8.20 -0.87 -1.17
N LYS A 259 8.31 -1.68 -2.23
CA LYS A 259 9.59 -2.07 -2.81
C LYS A 259 10.29 -0.88 -3.46
N ASP A 260 11.60 -0.81 -3.24
CA ASP A 260 12.47 0.14 -3.92
C ASP A 260 13.01 -0.50 -5.20
N PHE A 261 12.94 0.22 -6.33
CA PHE A 261 13.33 -0.31 -7.63
C PHE A 261 14.70 0.20 -8.07
N TYR A 262 15.17 1.28 -7.45
CA TYR A 262 16.44 1.91 -7.76
C TYR A 262 17.21 2.21 -6.46
N PRO A 263 18.49 1.79 -6.34
CA PRO A 263 19.34 2.12 -5.20
C PRO A 263 19.83 3.58 -5.21
#